data_AF-A0A9E8M121-F1
#
_entry.id   AF-A0A9E8M121-F1
#
_cell.length_a   1.000
_cell.length_b   1.000
_cell.length_c   1.000
_cell.angle_alpha   90.00
_cell.angle_beta   90.00
_cell.angle_gamma   90.00
#
_symmetry.space_group_name_H-M   'P 1'
#
loop_
_entity.id
_entity.type
_entity.pdbx_description
1 polymer ?
#
loop_
_entity_poly.entity_id
_entity_poly.type
_entity_poly.pdbx_seq_one_letter_code
_entity_poly.pdbx_strand_id
1 'polypeptide(L)'
;MEKIVGQKLIVTIVKKEKAKKIIEATKRAGARGGTTLYGEGFRRGDKDYFFGIPIIREREIIFTIVDEKIYERVLDCIIHTGCLNRPKQGISFVIDVDHVIGMHPTENGNRDHFKDSRGKERMVDNRSIEYDLIITIVNKGDSEKVIESSKRAGAEGGTIISGRGTGIHEKAKLFNILIEPEKEVVLTLINKEKTTEVLKAIEKETQLHKPGKGIAFVLNVERAVGINHPLRATINEHSEK
;
A
#
# COMPACT_ATOMS: atom_id res chain seq x y z
N MET A 1 -14.70 -4.36 25.33
CA MET A 1 -14.29 -4.84 24.00
C MET A 1 -12.80 -5.14 24.08
N GLU A 2 -12.40 -6.39 23.85
CA GLU A 2 -11.01 -6.82 24.03
C GLU A 2 -10.12 -6.20 22.94
N LYS A 3 -9.06 -5.50 23.36
CA LYS A 3 -8.07 -4.89 22.46
C LYS A 3 -6.92 -5.86 22.28
N ILE A 4 -6.57 -6.16 21.03
CA ILE A 4 -5.38 -6.96 20.71
C ILE A 4 -4.24 -6.00 20.37
N VAL A 5 -3.08 -6.20 21.00
CA VAL A 5 -1.84 -5.43 20.81
C VAL A 5 -0.85 -6.28 20.00
N GLY A 6 0.08 -5.66 19.28
CA GLY A 6 1.10 -6.37 18.49
C GLY A 6 0.54 -6.97 17.20
N GLN A 7 -0.24 -6.17 16.47
CA GLN A 7 -0.77 -6.56 15.17
C GLN A 7 -0.08 -5.77 14.05
N LYS A 8 0.08 -6.42 12.91
CA LYS A 8 0.61 -5.82 11.68
C LYS A 8 -0.48 -5.81 10.63
N LEU A 9 -0.59 -4.72 9.88
CA LEU A 9 -1.37 -4.65 8.65
C LEU A 9 -0.44 -4.91 7.47
N ILE A 10 -0.63 -6.03 6.80
CA ILE A 10 0.00 -6.30 5.51
C ILE A 10 -0.95 -5.81 4.42
N VAL A 11 -0.50 -4.83 3.65
CA VAL A 11 -1.20 -4.34 2.46
C VAL A 11 -0.53 -4.93 1.23
N THR A 12 -1.28 -5.69 0.44
CA THR A 12 -0.77 -6.31 -0.79
C THR A 12 -1.53 -5.80 -2.00
N ILE A 13 -0.82 -5.24 -2.97
CA ILE A 13 -1.39 -4.71 -4.20
C ILE A 13 -0.93 -5.57 -5.37
N VAL A 14 -1.88 -6.22 -6.03
CA VAL A 14 -1.62 -7.15 -7.14
C VAL A 14 -2.51 -6.84 -8.34
N LYS A 15 -2.18 -7.43 -9.49
CA LYS A 15 -3.11 -7.46 -10.62
C LYS A 15 -4.40 -8.18 -10.21
N LYS A 16 -5.52 -7.78 -10.81
CA LYS A 16 -6.81 -8.45 -10.66
C LYS A 16 -6.68 -9.98 -10.81
N GLU A 17 -7.56 -10.71 -10.12
CA GLU A 17 -7.66 -12.18 -10.07
C GLU A 17 -6.58 -12.89 -9.24
N LYS A 18 -5.53 -12.19 -8.80
CA LYS A 18 -4.50 -12.80 -7.94
C LYS A 18 -4.88 -12.82 -6.46
N ALA A 19 -5.77 -11.94 -6.01
CA ALA A 19 -6.05 -11.79 -4.59
C ALA A 19 -6.61 -13.06 -3.95
N LYS A 20 -7.52 -13.75 -4.64
CA LYS A 20 -8.15 -14.99 -4.14
C LYS A 20 -7.10 -16.02 -3.72
N LYS A 21 -6.14 -16.31 -4.61
CA LYS A 21 -5.08 -17.30 -4.36
C LYS A 21 -4.20 -16.89 -3.17
N ILE A 22 -3.87 -15.60 -3.07
CA ILE A 22 -3.07 -15.06 -1.96
C ILE A 22 -3.83 -15.18 -0.64
N ILE A 23 -5.11 -14.81 -0.60
CA ILE A 23 -5.93 -14.91 0.62
C ILE A 23 -6.05 -16.36 1.08
N GLU A 24 -6.30 -17.31 0.17
CA GLU A 24 -6.34 -18.73 0.53
C GLU A 24 -5.00 -19.24 1.08
N ALA A 25 -3.89 -18.78 0.52
CA ALA A 25 -2.55 -19.15 0.98
C ALA A 25 -2.23 -18.56 2.36
N THR A 26 -2.53 -17.28 2.57
CA THR A 26 -2.34 -16.62 3.88
C THR A 26 -3.20 -17.26 4.97
N LYS A 27 -4.43 -17.70 4.65
CA LYS A 27 -5.28 -18.47 5.58
C LYS A 27 -4.60 -19.75 6.05
N ARG A 28 -3.98 -20.51 5.14
CA ARG A 28 -3.18 -21.70 5.49
C ARG A 28 -1.93 -21.34 6.32
N ALA A 29 -1.39 -20.14 6.15
CA ALA A 29 -0.28 -19.61 6.96
C ALA A 29 -0.72 -19.02 8.31
N GLY A 30 -2.01 -19.13 8.68
CA GLY A 30 -2.55 -18.69 9.96
C GLY A 30 -3.16 -17.28 9.98
N ALA A 31 -3.18 -16.57 8.86
CA ALA A 31 -3.99 -15.36 8.76
C ALA A 31 -5.48 -15.73 8.86
N ARG A 32 -6.29 -14.89 9.49
CA ARG A 32 -7.72 -15.17 9.65
C ARG A 32 -8.54 -14.88 8.40
N GLY A 33 -8.01 -14.01 7.56
CA GLY A 33 -8.64 -13.60 6.31
C GLY A 33 -7.96 -12.35 5.78
N GLY A 34 -8.58 -11.76 4.77
CA GLY A 34 -8.20 -10.46 4.27
C GLY A 34 -9.39 -9.79 3.59
N THR A 35 -9.34 -8.47 3.53
CA THR A 35 -10.33 -7.66 2.82
C THR A 35 -9.74 -7.25 1.48
N THR A 36 -10.42 -7.59 0.38
CA THR A 36 -10.02 -7.13 -0.95
C THR A 36 -10.76 -5.85 -1.30
N LEU A 37 -10.00 -4.80 -1.63
CA LEU A 37 -10.48 -3.58 -2.25
C LEU A 37 -10.07 -3.59 -3.73
N TYR A 38 -10.78 -2.80 -4.52
CA TYR A 38 -10.51 -2.62 -5.95
C TYR A 38 -9.95 -1.23 -6.20
N GLY A 39 -9.05 -1.13 -7.17
CA GLY A 39 -8.45 0.13 -7.55
C GLY A 39 -7.75 0.07 -8.88
N GLU A 40 -7.05 1.14 -9.22
CA GLU A 40 -6.33 1.30 -10.47
C GLU A 40 -4.87 1.62 -10.20
N GLY A 41 -3.94 0.97 -10.89
CA GLY A 41 -2.51 1.16 -10.66
C GLY A 41 -1.86 1.97 -11.78
N PHE A 42 -0.97 2.88 -11.43
CA PHE A 42 -0.16 3.60 -12.41
C PHE A 42 1.33 3.40 -12.12
N ARG A 43 2.17 3.53 -13.15
CA ARG A 43 3.63 3.60 -13.01
C ARG A 43 4.20 4.73 -13.83
N ARG A 44 5.38 5.18 -13.44
CA ARG A 44 6.17 6.11 -14.24
C ARG A 44 6.57 5.43 -15.56
N GLY A 45 6.33 6.12 -16.67
CA GLY A 45 6.60 5.59 -18.02
C GLY A 45 5.55 4.61 -18.55
N ASP A 46 4.44 4.40 -17.84
CA ASP A 46 3.29 3.72 -18.42
C ASP A 46 2.72 4.52 -19.59
N LYS A 47 2.25 3.83 -20.64
CA LYS A 47 1.38 4.45 -21.63
C LYS A 47 -0.01 4.62 -21.01
N ASP A 48 -0.53 5.83 -21.04
CA ASP A 48 -1.85 6.15 -20.52
C ASP A 48 -2.95 5.86 -21.56
N TYR A 49 -2.59 5.81 -22.85
CA TYR A 49 -3.49 5.54 -23.97
C TYR A 49 -2.94 4.49 -24.93
N PHE A 50 -3.84 3.69 -25.51
CA PHE A 50 -3.58 2.80 -26.64
C PHE A 50 -4.61 3.08 -27.74
N PHE A 51 -4.17 3.54 -28.92
CA PHE A 51 -5.07 3.94 -30.02
C PHE A 51 -6.17 4.94 -29.60
N GLY A 52 -5.83 5.92 -28.74
CA GLY A 52 -6.78 6.91 -28.23
C GLY A 52 -7.70 6.39 -27.11
N ILE A 53 -7.58 5.12 -26.72
CA ILE A 53 -8.37 4.51 -25.65
C ILE A 53 -7.57 4.56 -24.34
N PRO A 54 -8.12 5.08 -23.24
CA PRO A 54 -7.47 5.05 -21.93
C PRO A 54 -7.14 3.63 -21.47
N ILE A 55 -5.94 3.41 -20.94
CA ILE A 55 -5.51 2.11 -20.40
C ILE A 55 -5.71 2.08 -18.89
N ILE A 56 -6.85 1.54 -18.45
CA ILE A 56 -7.13 1.29 -17.05
C ILE A 56 -6.43 0.01 -16.60
N ARG A 57 -5.66 0.10 -15.51
CA ARG A 57 -4.89 -1.02 -14.97
C ARG A 57 -5.49 -1.46 -13.64
N GLU A 58 -6.50 -2.31 -13.70
CA GLU A 58 -7.19 -2.81 -12.51
C GLU A 58 -6.24 -3.52 -11.52
N ARG A 59 -6.40 -3.20 -10.24
CA ARG A 59 -5.67 -3.75 -9.10
C ARG A 59 -6.62 -4.25 -8.04
N GLU A 60 -6.17 -5.28 -7.34
CA GLU A 60 -6.75 -5.73 -6.08
C GLU A 60 -5.80 -5.38 -4.96
N ILE A 61 -6.32 -4.73 -3.92
CA ILE A 61 -5.61 -4.33 -2.71
C ILE A 61 -6.13 -5.20 -1.57
N ILE A 62 -5.25 -5.99 -0.96
CA ILE A 62 -5.61 -6.94 0.09
C ILE A 62 -5.11 -6.36 1.41
N PHE A 63 -6.02 -6.15 2.35
CA PHE A 63 -5.69 -5.85 3.74
C PHE A 63 -5.71 -7.14 4.54
N THR A 64 -4.58 -7.50 5.12
CA THR A 64 -4.43 -8.70 5.96
C THR A 64 -3.87 -8.28 7.32
N ILE A 65 -4.71 -8.35 8.35
CA ILE A 65 -4.30 -8.09 9.74
C ILE A 65 -3.82 -9.40 10.36
N VAL A 66 -2.63 -9.38 10.96
CA VAL A 66 -1.97 -10.56 11.54
C VAL A 66 -1.24 -10.22 12.82
N ASP A 67 -1.10 -11.22 13.69
CA ASP A 67 -0.28 -11.11 14.89
C ASP A 67 1.22 -11.04 14.52
N GLU A 68 1.97 -10.21 15.23
CA GLU A 68 3.41 -10.05 15.08
C GLU A 68 4.20 -11.37 15.28
N LYS A 69 3.62 -12.37 15.93
CA LYS A 69 4.22 -13.71 16.03
C LYS A 69 4.19 -14.49 14.72
N ILE A 70 3.23 -14.20 13.81
CA ILE A 70 3.04 -14.95 12.57
C ILE A 70 3.23 -14.11 11.30
N TYR A 71 3.42 -12.79 11.41
CA TYR A 71 3.42 -11.90 10.25
C TYR A 71 4.49 -12.26 9.20
N GLU A 72 5.70 -12.65 9.61
CA GLU A 72 6.76 -13.03 8.66
C GLU A 72 6.37 -14.26 7.85
N ARG A 73 5.81 -15.28 8.50
CA ARG A 73 5.30 -16.48 7.82
C ARG A 73 4.21 -16.14 6.82
N VAL A 74 3.30 -15.24 7.18
CA VAL A 74 2.23 -14.78 6.29
C VAL A 74 2.80 -13.96 5.12
N LEU A 75 3.73 -13.05 5.39
CA LEU A 75 4.39 -12.23 4.36
C LEU A 75 5.18 -13.10 3.37
N ASP A 76 5.93 -14.09 3.84
CA ASP A 76 6.63 -15.04 2.97
C ASP A 76 5.64 -15.80 2.08
N CYS A 77 4.49 -16.22 2.63
CA CYS A 77 3.44 -16.85 1.85
C CYS A 77 2.89 -15.93 0.74
N ILE A 78 2.71 -14.64 1.03
CA ILE A 78 2.30 -13.61 0.07
C ILE A 78 3.37 -13.45 -1.03
N ILE A 79 4.64 -13.34 -0.66
CA ILE A 79 5.76 -13.16 -1.61
C ILE A 79 5.81 -14.32 -2.61
N HIS A 80 5.76 -15.56 -2.11
CA HIS A 80 5.84 -16.75 -2.96
C HIS A 80 4.58 -16.92 -3.81
N THR A 81 3.39 -16.77 -3.23
CA THR A 81 2.12 -16.96 -3.95
C THR A 81 1.87 -15.87 -4.99
N GLY A 82 2.19 -14.62 -4.64
CA GLY A 82 2.06 -13.46 -5.53
C GLY A 82 3.20 -13.33 -6.54
N CYS A 83 4.27 -14.11 -6.39
CA CYS A 83 5.54 -13.97 -7.11
C CYS A 83 6.12 -12.55 -6.99
N LEU A 84 6.02 -11.92 -5.82
CA LEU A 84 6.36 -10.51 -5.63
C LEU A 84 7.87 -10.23 -5.78
N ASN A 85 8.71 -11.25 -5.74
CA ASN A 85 10.13 -11.16 -6.07
C ASN A 85 10.38 -10.93 -7.58
N ARG A 86 9.38 -11.13 -8.44
CA ARG A 86 9.50 -10.93 -9.89
C ARG A 86 9.00 -9.54 -10.30
N PRO A 87 9.62 -8.92 -11.33
CA PRO A 87 9.16 -7.63 -11.83
C PRO A 87 7.68 -7.63 -12.20
N LYS A 88 7.03 -6.50 -11.89
CA LYS A 88 5.66 -6.17 -12.31
C LYS A 88 4.55 -7.08 -11.77
N GLN A 89 4.81 -7.91 -10.75
CA GLN A 89 3.80 -8.83 -10.20
C GLN A 89 2.87 -8.19 -9.16
N GLY A 90 3.34 -7.16 -8.46
CA GLY A 90 2.63 -6.49 -7.38
C GLY A 90 3.63 -5.93 -6.36
N ILE A 91 3.12 -5.33 -5.31
CA ILE A 91 3.89 -4.91 -4.13
C ILE A 91 3.18 -5.39 -2.88
N SER A 92 3.93 -5.59 -1.80
CA SER A 92 3.36 -5.79 -0.47
C SER A 92 4.18 -4.99 0.53
N PHE A 93 3.50 -4.37 1.48
CA PHE A 93 4.14 -3.59 2.53
C PHE A 93 3.44 -3.76 3.86
N VAL A 94 4.19 -3.56 4.95
CA VAL A 94 3.78 -3.82 6.32
C VAL A 94 3.73 -2.51 7.08
N ILE A 95 2.62 -2.28 7.79
CA ILE A 95 2.38 -1.13 8.65
C ILE A 95 2.06 -1.64 10.06
N ASP A 96 2.66 -1.02 11.06
CA ASP A 96 2.33 -1.27 12.47
C ASP A 96 0.91 -0.79 12.82
N VAL A 97 0.18 -1.60 13.58
CA VAL A 97 -1.16 -1.25 14.05
C VAL A 97 -1.20 -1.33 15.57
N ASP A 98 -1.45 -0.18 16.21
CA ASP A 98 -1.45 -0.07 17.67
C ASP A 98 -2.54 -0.95 18.31
N HIS A 99 -3.76 -0.89 17.75
CA HIS A 99 -4.93 -1.55 18.31
C HIS A 99 -5.85 -2.09 17.22
N VAL A 100 -6.29 -3.34 17.40
CA VAL A 100 -7.32 -3.93 16.56
C VAL A 100 -8.49 -4.40 17.42
N ILE A 101 -9.71 -4.18 16.91
CA ILE A 101 -10.98 -4.55 17.52
C ILE A 101 -11.79 -5.40 16.54
N GLY A 102 -12.74 -6.20 17.05
CA GLY A 102 -13.57 -7.09 16.21
C GLY A 102 -12.86 -8.36 15.74
N MET A 103 -11.63 -8.60 16.20
CA MET A 103 -10.90 -9.84 16.02
C MET A 103 -11.11 -10.75 17.25
N HIS A 104 -11.85 -11.85 17.10
CA HIS A 104 -11.99 -12.87 18.16
C HIS A 104 -10.80 -13.84 18.20
N PRO A 105 -10.18 -14.16 19.35
CA PRO A 105 -9.19 -15.23 19.43
C PRO A 105 -9.74 -16.53 18.82
N THR A 106 -8.96 -17.21 17.99
CA THR A 106 -9.36 -18.50 17.42
C THR A 106 -8.70 -19.62 18.22
N GLU A 107 -9.47 -20.54 18.79
CA GLU A 107 -8.98 -21.70 19.54
C GLU A 107 -8.38 -22.81 18.63
N ASN A 108 -8.62 -22.75 17.31
CA ASN A 108 -8.09 -23.71 16.34
C ASN A 108 -6.88 -23.18 15.58
N GLY A 109 -5.77 -22.99 16.30
CA GLY A 109 -4.45 -23.00 15.67
C GLY A 109 -4.04 -24.45 15.47
N ASN A 110 -4.33 -25.04 14.31
CA ASN A 110 -3.74 -26.32 13.94
C ASN A 110 -2.22 -26.14 14.03
N ARG A 111 -1.61 -26.84 15.00
CA ARG A 111 -0.15 -26.85 15.23
C ARG A 111 0.48 -27.69 14.13
N ASP A 112 0.40 -27.22 12.89
CA ASP A 112 1.30 -27.72 11.87
C ASP A 112 2.68 -27.21 12.25
N HIS A 113 3.46 -28.12 12.83
CA HIS A 113 4.88 -27.97 13.11
C HIS A 113 5.62 -27.69 11.80
N PHE A 114 5.58 -26.44 11.34
CA PHE A 114 6.56 -25.95 10.41
C PHE A 114 7.89 -25.92 11.17
N LYS A 115 8.73 -26.93 10.94
CA LYS A 115 10.09 -26.96 11.46
C LYS A 115 10.82 -25.78 10.85
N ASP A 116 10.99 -24.73 11.65
CA ASP A 116 11.99 -23.72 11.38
C ASP A 116 13.36 -24.40 11.50
N SER A 117 13.95 -24.75 10.36
CA SER A 117 15.30 -25.30 10.30
C SER A 117 16.37 -24.23 10.53
N ARG A 118 16.02 -23.04 11.04
CA ARG A 118 16.97 -21.99 11.40
C ARG A 118 16.65 -21.52 12.80
N GLY A 119 17.25 -22.18 13.79
CA GLY A 119 17.41 -21.67 15.14
C GLY A 119 18.25 -20.39 15.12
N LYS A 120 17.65 -19.29 14.65
CA LYS A 120 18.23 -17.96 14.74
C LYS A 120 17.50 -17.26 15.87
N GLU A 121 18.17 -17.13 17.01
CA GLU A 121 17.77 -16.18 18.04
C GLU A 121 17.41 -14.85 17.36
N ARG A 122 16.22 -14.34 17.67
CA ARG A 122 15.67 -13.10 17.10
C ARG A 122 16.58 -11.94 17.49
N MET A 123 17.52 -11.60 16.62
CA MET A 123 18.06 -10.25 16.56
C MET A 123 16.93 -9.34 16.09
N VAL A 124 16.57 -8.35 16.91
CA VAL A 124 15.79 -7.20 16.48
C VAL A 124 16.58 -6.56 15.35
N ASP A 125 16.10 -6.74 14.13
CA ASP A 125 16.77 -6.21 12.95
C ASP A 125 16.58 -4.69 12.99
N ASN A 126 17.65 -3.96 13.31
CA ASN A 126 17.71 -2.51 13.19
C ASN A 126 17.80 -2.14 11.69
N ARG A 127 16.86 -2.66 10.89
CA ARG A 127 16.67 -2.28 9.49
C ARG A 127 16.08 -0.87 9.50
N SER A 128 16.80 0.08 8.92
CA SER A 128 16.29 1.43 8.67
C SER A 128 14.98 1.33 7.89
N ILE A 129 13.95 2.04 8.34
CA ILE A 129 12.69 2.20 7.59
C ILE A 129 13.02 2.94 6.29
N GLU A 130 13.02 2.22 5.17
CA GLU A 130 13.44 2.76 3.87
C GLU A 130 12.31 3.46 3.10
N TYR A 131 11.06 3.15 3.42
CA TYR A 131 9.89 3.61 2.68
C TYR A 131 8.85 4.24 3.60
N ASP A 132 8.13 5.21 3.04
CA ASP A 132 6.88 5.73 3.59
C ASP A 132 5.74 5.47 2.60
N LEU A 133 4.52 5.38 3.13
CA LEU A 133 3.30 5.41 2.33
C LEU A 133 2.68 6.80 2.45
N ILE A 134 2.66 7.55 1.34
CA ILE A 134 1.85 8.76 1.22
C ILE A 134 0.44 8.33 0.81
N ILE A 135 -0.55 8.71 1.61
CA ILE A 135 -1.97 8.57 1.29
C ILE A 135 -2.54 9.96 1.01
N THR A 136 -2.99 10.15 -0.22
CA THR A 136 -3.62 11.40 -0.66
C THR A 136 -5.08 11.15 -0.97
N ILE A 137 -5.99 11.87 -0.33
CA ILE A 137 -7.44 11.79 -0.54
C ILE A 137 -7.89 13.08 -1.20
N VAL A 138 -8.42 13.00 -2.42
CA VAL A 138 -8.88 14.16 -3.20
C VAL A 138 -10.31 13.93 -3.71
N ASN A 139 -10.93 14.99 -4.23
CA ASN A 139 -12.20 14.85 -4.95
C ASN A 139 -12.01 13.98 -6.19
N LYS A 140 -13.03 13.23 -6.58
CA LYS A 140 -13.00 12.45 -7.82
C LYS A 140 -12.62 13.34 -9.01
N GLY A 141 -11.67 12.89 -9.82
CA GLY A 141 -11.14 13.62 -10.97
C GLY A 141 -9.91 14.49 -10.66
N ASP A 142 -9.57 14.71 -9.38
CA ASP A 142 -8.34 15.40 -9.00
C ASP A 142 -7.15 14.44 -8.77
N SER A 143 -7.34 13.11 -8.82
CA SER A 143 -6.25 12.14 -8.63
C SER A 143 -5.17 12.25 -9.70
N GLU A 144 -5.50 12.63 -10.93
CA GLU A 144 -4.50 12.80 -12.01
C GLU A 144 -3.43 13.83 -11.63
N LYS A 145 -3.82 14.93 -10.98
CA LYS A 145 -2.87 15.94 -10.48
C LYS A 145 -1.92 15.36 -9.43
N VAL A 146 -2.43 14.47 -8.57
CA VAL A 146 -1.60 13.75 -7.58
C VAL A 146 -0.62 12.83 -8.30
N ILE A 147 -1.09 12.09 -9.30
CA ILE A 147 -0.28 11.15 -10.08
C ILE A 147 0.85 11.87 -10.81
N GLU A 148 0.53 12.92 -11.56
CA GLU A 148 1.53 13.66 -12.32
C GLU A 148 2.55 14.35 -11.42
N SER A 149 2.10 15.05 -10.38
CA SER A 149 3.00 15.75 -9.44
C SER A 149 3.90 14.77 -8.69
N SER A 150 3.37 13.64 -8.23
CA SER A 150 4.16 12.59 -7.57
C SER A 150 5.17 11.94 -8.53
N LYS A 151 4.77 11.59 -9.76
CA LYS A 151 5.68 11.07 -10.80
C LYS A 151 6.83 12.05 -11.08
N ARG A 152 6.54 13.35 -11.21
CA ARG A 152 7.54 14.41 -11.43
C ARG A 152 8.52 14.53 -10.27
N ALA A 153 8.03 14.41 -9.03
CA ALA A 153 8.83 14.42 -7.81
C ALA A 153 9.52 13.06 -7.50
N GLY A 154 9.48 12.11 -8.44
CA GLY A 154 10.27 10.88 -8.36
C GLY A 154 9.53 9.64 -7.87
N ALA A 155 8.20 9.68 -7.71
CA ALA A 155 7.41 8.48 -7.47
C ALA A 155 7.43 7.55 -8.68
N GLU A 156 7.60 6.25 -8.45
CA GLU A 156 7.65 5.24 -9.51
C GLU A 156 6.27 4.72 -9.91
N GLY A 157 5.25 4.96 -9.08
CA GLY A 157 3.89 4.54 -9.31
C GLY A 157 3.03 4.69 -8.07
N GLY A 158 1.80 4.19 -8.17
CA GLY A 158 0.85 4.23 -7.08
C GLY A 158 -0.43 3.48 -7.42
N THR A 159 -1.40 3.55 -6.51
CA THR A 159 -2.70 2.90 -6.66
C THR A 159 -3.80 3.85 -6.24
N ILE A 160 -4.82 4.00 -7.09
CA ILE A 160 -6.00 4.81 -6.88
C ILE A 160 -7.12 3.88 -6.39
N ILE A 161 -7.81 4.28 -5.33
CA ILE A 161 -8.98 3.59 -4.79
C ILE A 161 -10.13 4.59 -4.77
N SER A 162 -11.27 4.21 -5.35
CA SER A 162 -12.48 5.02 -5.31
C SER A 162 -13.13 4.95 -3.93
N GLY A 163 -13.66 6.07 -3.46
CA GLY A 163 -14.32 6.17 -2.16
C GLY A 163 -15.39 7.26 -2.13
N ARG A 164 -15.90 7.52 -0.93
CA ARG A 164 -16.84 8.62 -0.64
C ARG A 164 -16.42 9.33 0.63
N GLY A 165 -16.71 10.62 0.72
CA GLY A 165 -16.36 11.47 1.86
C GLY A 165 -17.58 12.22 2.39
N THR A 166 -17.49 12.67 3.64
CA THR A 166 -18.51 13.49 4.31
C THR A 166 -17.85 14.59 5.15
N GLY A 167 -16.75 15.16 4.64
CA GLY A 167 -15.96 16.16 5.35
C GLY A 167 -16.80 17.32 5.91
N ILE A 168 -16.28 18.04 6.91
CA ILE A 168 -17.02 19.11 7.61
C ILE A 168 -17.55 20.18 6.64
N HIS A 169 -16.86 20.41 5.53
CA HIS A 169 -17.24 21.34 4.45
C HIS A 169 -18.05 20.70 3.31
N GLU A 170 -18.38 19.41 3.41
CA GLU A 170 -18.98 18.60 2.34
C GLU A 170 -20.44 18.26 2.56
N LYS A 171 -21.11 18.91 3.52
CA LYS A 171 -22.55 18.77 3.76
C LYS A 171 -23.36 19.43 2.65
N ALA A 172 -23.27 18.92 1.43
CA ALA A 172 -24.16 19.28 0.34
C ALA A 172 -25.49 18.52 0.52
N LYS A 173 -26.57 19.28 0.68
CA LYS A 173 -27.94 18.74 0.60
C LYS A 173 -28.50 19.08 -0.77
N LEU A 174 -28.96 18.08 -1.50
CA LEU A 174 -29.76 18.27 -2.71
C LEU A 174 -31.09 17.57 -2.46
N PHE A 175 -32.21 18.29 -2.58
CA PHE A 175 -33.56 17.74 -2.35
C PHE A 175 -33.73 17.02 -0.99
N ASN A 176 -33.20 17.59 0.10
CA ASN A 176 -33.18 16.97 1.45
C ASN A 176 -32.40 15.64 1.57
N ILE A 177 -31.71 15.20 0.52
CA ILE A 177 -30.83 14.03 0.55
C ILE A 177 -29.41 14.49 0.89
N LEU A 178 -28.78 13.83 1.85
CA LEU A 178 -27.37 14.02 2.14
C LEU A 178 -26.55 13.42 1.00
N ILE A 179 -25.81 14.25 0.26
CA ILE A 179 -24.92 13.76 -0.79
C ILE A 179 -23.53 13.57 -0.18
N GLU A 180 -23.02 12.35 -0.26
CA GLU A 180 -21.62 12.04 0.03
C GLU A 180 -20.80 12.24 -1.25
N PRO A 181 -19.94 13.26 -1.36
CA PRO A 181 -19.11 13.43 -2.55
C PRO A 181 -18.20 12.22 -2.81
N GLU A 182 -18.03 11.90 -4.09
CA GLU A 182 -17.10 10.87 -4.54
C GLU A 182 -15.64 11.35 -4.34
N LYS A 183 -14.82 10.43 -3.85
CA LYS A 183 -13.41 10.66 -3.52
C LYS A 183 -12.53 9.67 -4.24
N GLU A 184 -11.27 10.04 -4.41
CA GLU A 184 -10.21 9.16 -4.87
C GLU A 184 -9.07 9.18 -3.84
N VAL A 185 -8.64 8.00 -3.43
CA VAL A 185 -7.53 7.77 -2.50
C VAL A 185 -6.34 7.26 -3.29
N VAL A 186 -5.25 8.01 -3.32
CA VAL A 186 -4.01 7.66 -4.00
C VAL A 186 -3.00 7.17 -2.99
N LEU A 187 -2.61 5.90 -3.11
CA LEU A 187 -1.56 5.24 -2.35
C LEU A 187 -0.24 5.35 -3.11
N THR A 188 0.74 6.05 -2.54
CA THR A 188 2.08 6.21 -3.14
C THR A 188 3.14 5.72 -2.17
N LEU A 189 3.74 4.59 -2.49
CA LEU A 189 4.88 4.05 -1.74
C LEU A 189 6.17 4.70 -2.25
N ILE A 190 6.91 5.36 -1.37
CA ILE A 190 8.05 6.20 -1.75
C ILE A 190 9.24 5.95 -0.82
N ASN A 191 10.46 6.07 -1.34
CA ASN A 191 11.63 6.08 -0.50
C ASN A 191 11.55 7.26 0.47
N LYS A 192 11.86 7.01 1.75
CA LYS A 192 11.71 7.97 2.85
C LYS A 192 12.40 9.31 2.61
N GLU A 193 13.53 9.30 1.91
CA GLU A 193 14.29 10.52 1.58
C GLU A 193 13.52 11.46 0.64
N LYS A 194 12.60 10.92 -0.19
CA LYS A 194 11.80 11.69 -1.15
C LYS A 194 10.42 12.07 -0.64
N THR A 195 10.01 11.56 0.53
CA THR A 195 8.66 11.78 1.07
C THR A 195 8.29 13.26 1.11
N THR A 196 9.18 14.11 1.64
CA THR A 196 8.92 15.55 1.78
C THR A 196 8.81 16.26 0.43
N GLU A 197 9.66 15.88 -0.54
CA GLU A 197 9.62 16.46 -1.89
C GLU A 197 8.32 16.12 -2.60
N VAL A 198 7.92 14.85 -2.57
CA VAL A 198 6.68 14.36 -3.18
C VAL A 198 5.46 15.00 -2.52
N LEU A 199 5.42 15.10 -1.19
CA LEU A 199 4.30 15.71 -0.47
C LEU A 199 4.12 17.19 -0.83
N LYS A 200 5.22 17.96 -0.93
CA LYS A 200 5.19 19.37 -1.36
C LYS A 200 4.73 19.52 -2.80
N ALA A 201 5.15 18.64 -3.70
CA ALA A 201 4.72 18.66 -5.09
C ALA A 201 3.21 18.40 -5.22
N ILE A 202 2.70 17.41 -4.48
CA ILE A 202 1.27 17.11 -4.41
C ILE A 202 0.50 18.31 -3.87
N GLU A 203 0.90 18.84 -2.71
CA GLU A 203 0.24 19.99 -2.06
C GLU A 203 0.14 21.20 -2.99
N LYS A 204 1.22 21.52 -3.70
CA LYS A 204 1.28 22.65 -4.63
C LYS A 204 0.30 22.47 -5.80
N GLU A 205 0.32 21.30 -6.45
CA GLU A 205 -0.48 21.03 -7.64
C GLU A 205 -1.99 20.91 -7.32
N THR A 206 -2.31 20.27 -6.21
CA THR A 206 -3.71 19.99 -5.82
C THR A 206 -4.30 21.05 -4.89
N GLN A 207 -3.48 21.96 -4.37
CA GLN A 207 -3.88 23.01 -3.44
C GLN A 207 -4.47 22.47 -2.14
N LEU A 208 -3.92 21.38 -1.58
CA LEU A 208 -4.42 20.75 -0.34
C LEU A 208 -4.46 21.69 0.87
N HIS A 209 -3.66 22.76 0.87
CA HIS A 209 -3.70 23.81 1.89
C HIS A 209 -5.03 24.61 1.87
N LYS A 210 -5.87 24.46 0.83
CA LYS A 210 -7.17 25.14 0.73
C LYS A 210 -8.31 24.24 1.23
N PRO A 211 -9.34 24.81 1.87
CA PRO A 211 -10.51 24.06 2.30
C PRO A 211 -11.18 23.27 1.17
N GLY A 212 -11.56 22.02 1.45
CA GLY A 212 -12.32 21.16 0.52
C GLY A 212 -11.51 20.56 -0.64
N LYS A 213 -10.19 20.75 -0.69
CA LYS A 213 -9.32 20.16 -1.72
C LYS A 213 -8.84 18.74 -1.43
N GLY A 214 -9.03 18.27 -0.20
CA GLY A 214 -8.62 16.94 0.23
C GLY A 214 -7.63 17.00 1.38
N ILE A 215 -6.97 15.87 1.63
CA ILE A 215 -5.91 15.73 2.63
C ILE A 215 -4.80 14.83 2.10
N ALA A 216 -3.59 15.00 2.59
CA ALA A 216 -2.52 14.02 2.42
C ALA A 216 -1.86 13.76 3.78
N PHE A 217 -1.50 12.51 4.03
CA PHE A 217 -0.80 12.11 5.25
C PHE A 217 0.14 10.95 4.96
N VAL A 218 1.09 10.73 5.87
CA VAL A 218 2.18 9.78 5.69
C VAL A 218 2.11 8.71 6.77
N LEU A 219 2.26 7.45 6.37
CA LEU A 219 2.42 6.32 7.28
C LEU A 219 3.81 5.70 7.09
N ASN A 220 4.47 5.37 8.21
CA ASN A 220 5.73 4.64 8.17
C ASN A 220 5.50 3.21 7.68
N VAL A 221 6.37 2.71 6.81
CA VAL A 221 6.31 1.33 6.30
C VAL A 221 7.47 0.53 6.88
N GLU A 222 7.18 -0.44 7.74
CA GLU A 222 8.19 -1.28 8.39
C GLU A 222 8.98 -2.10 7.35
N ARG A 223 8.27 -2.66 6.37
CA ARG A 223 8.85 -3.52 5.34
C ARG A 223 8.10 -3.38 4.04
N ALA A 224 8.82 -3.39 2.93
CA ALA A 224 8.24 -3.44 1.59
C ALA A 224 8.92 -4.49 0.72
N VAL A 225 8.14 -5.11 -0.19
CA VAL A 225 8.60 -6.12 -1.14
C VAL A 225 7.93 -5.91 -2.50
N GLY A 226 8.62 -6.32 -3.57
CA GLY A 226 8.15 -6.15 -4.95
C GLY A 226 8.40 -4.76 -5.56
N ILE A 227 9.08 -3.89 -4.83
CA ILE A 227 9.66 -2.65 -5.35
C ILE A 227 10.96 -2.99 -6.08
N ASN A 228 10.86 -3.70 -7.21
CA ASN A 228 12.05 -4.05 -7.99
C ASN A 228 12.48 -2.83 -8.82
N HIS A 229 13.39 -2.03 -8.27
CA HIS A 229 14.24 -1.16 -9.07
C HIS A 229 15.19 -2.06 -9.88
N PRO A 230 15.42 -1.83 -11.19
CA PRO A 230 16.65 -2.32 -11.79
C PRO A 230 17.79 -1.60 -11.06
N LEU A 231 18.57 -2.34 -10.26
CA LEU A 231 19.82 -1.85 -9.67
C LEU A 231 20.65 -1.16 -10.77
N ARG A 232 20.56 0.17 -10.88
CA ARG A 232 21.58 0.95 -11.55
C ARG A 232 22.76 0.95 -10.60
N ALA A 233 23.64 -0.03 -10.80
CA ALA A 233 24.98 0.01 -10.26
C ALA A 233 25.64 1.28 -10.80
N THR A 234 25.66 2.33 -9.98
CA THR A 234 26.64 3.40 -10.12
C THR A 234 27.98 2.80 -9.70
N ILE A 235 28.62 2.06 -10.60
CA ILE A 235 30.07 1.88 -10.54
C ILE A 235 30.62 3.17 -11.14
N ASN A 236 30.85 4.16 -10.28
CA ASN A 236 31.72 5.26 -10.64
C ASN A 236 33.14 4.71 -10.70
N GLU A 237 33.66 4.65 -11.91
CA GLU A 237 35.05 4.96 -12.24
C GLU A 237 35.53 6.10 -11.34
N HIS A 238 36.39 5.81 -10.36
CA HIS A 238 37.33 6.76 -9.74
C HIS A 238 38.45 5.93 -9.10
N SER A 239 39.22 5.25 -9.96
CA SER A 239 40.58 4.82 -9.64
C SER A 239 41.51 5.42 -10.69
N GLU A 240 41.54 6.76 -10.71
CA GLU A 240 42.75 7.50 -11.08
C GLU A 240 43.33 8.07 -9.79
N LYS A 241 44.35 7.39 -9.27
CA LYS A 241 45.61 7.93 -8.76
C LYS A 241 46.52 6.78 -8.34
#